data_AF-A0A4V1SD69-F1
#
_entry.id   AF-A0A4V1SD69-F1
#
_cell.length_a   1.000
_cell.length_b   1.000
_cell.length_c   1.000
_cell.angle_alpha   90.00
_cell.angle_beta   90.00
_cell.angle_gamma   90.00
#
_symmetry.space_group_name_H-M   'P 1'
#
loop_
_entity.id
_entity.type
_entity.pdbx_description
1 polymer ?
#
loop_
_entity_poly.entity_id
_entity_poly.type
_entity_poly.pdbx_seq_one_letter_code
_entity_poly.pdbx_strand_id
1 'polypeptide(L)'
;MWQLYQFPLCPFSRKVRLLLGEKGVGYELVRRTWLAGATMSLADLTAAAHISVADYLGGIDWTGHEQTKGWYSGLKSRPSFRPLLAERMEIVTPPKYYEDVDF
;
A
#
# COMPACT_ATOMS: atom_id res chain seq x y z
N MET A 1 20.57 2.07 18.69
CA MET A 1 20.62 1.17 17.52
C MET A 1 20.12 1.96 16.31
N TRP A 2 20.68 1.78 15.11
CA TRP A 2 20.26 2.56 13.93
C TRP A 2 18.95 2.02 13.37
N GLN A 3 18.03 2.91 12.98
CA GLN A 3 16.75 2.53 12.36
C GLN A 3 16.77 2.88 10.87
N LEU A 4 16.63 1.86 10.03
CA LEU A 4 16.56 1.99 8.58
C LEU A 4 15.12 1.87 8.10
N TYR A 5 14.52 3.01 7.82
CA TYR A 5 13.17 3.09 7.28
C TYR A 5 13.13 2.69 5.79
N GLN A 6 12.36 1.66 5.45
CA GLN A 6 12.39 1.04 4.11
C GLN A 6 11.02 0.63 3.54
N PHE A 7 11.01 0.39 2.23
CA PHE A 7 9.99 -0.41 1.54
C PHE A 7 10.67 -1.59 0.80
N PRO A 8 10.21 -2.86 0.95
CA PRO A 8 10.96 -4.03 0.46
C PRO A 8 11.26 -4.08 -1.05
N LEU A 9 10.46 -3.41 -1.88
CA LEU A 9 10.64 -3.35 -3.34
C LEU A 9 11.28 -2.03 -3.82
N CYS A 10 11.48 -1.03 -2.95
CA CYS A 10 12.03 0.26 -3.36
C CYS A 10 13.53 0.15 -3.71
N PRO A 11 13.97 0.55 -4.92
CA PRO A 11 15.38 0.49 -5.32
C PRO A 11 16.31 1.27 -4.38
N PHE A 12 15.88 2.44 -3.90
CA PHE A 12 16.66 3.24 -2.94
C PHE A 12 16.80 2.53 -1.59
N SER A 13 15.72 1.95 -1.06
CA SER A 13 15.78 1.16 0.18
C SER A 13 16.72 -0.04 0.05
N ARG A 14 16.70 -0.75 -1.07
CA ARG A 14 17.63 -1.87 -1.35
C ARG A 14 19.08 -1.39 -1.43
N LYS A 15 19.35 -0.27 -2.12
CA LYS A 15 20.68 0.33 -2.21
C LYS A 15 21.26 0.69 -0.83
N VAL A 16 20.47 1.30 0.06
CA VAL A 16 20.92 1.64 1.41
C VAL A 16 21.14 0.39 2.27
N ARG A 17 20.27 -0.63 2.16
CA ARG A 17 20.45 -1.92 2.86
C ARG A 17 21.73 -2.64 2.46
N LEU A 18 22.04 -2.66 1.16
CA LEU A 18 23.30 -3.21 0.63
C LEU A 18 24.50 -2.43 1.18
N LEU A 19 24.50 -1.10 1.03
CA LEU A 19 25.60 -0.24 1.50
C LEU A 19 25.90 -0.42 3.00
N LEU A 20 24.87 -0.50 3.84
CA LEU A 20 25.04 -0.71 5.28
C LEU A 20 25.52 -2.12 5.62
N GLY A 21 25.13 -3.13 4.84
CA GLY A 21 25.65 -4.49 4.93
C GLY A 21 27.15 -4.55 4.61
N GLU A 22 27.57 -3.97 3.48
CA GLU A 22 28.98 -3.85 3.07
C GLU A 22 29.85 -3.07 4.08
N LYS A 23 29.23 -2.20 4.89
CA LYS A 23 29.91 -1.44 5.95
C LYS A 23 29.80 -2.05 7.35
N GLY A 24 29.18 -3.23 7.50
CA GLY A 24 29.00 -3.89 8.80
C GLY A 24 28.17 -3.09 9.80
N VAL A 25 27.34 -2.16 9.35
CA VAL A 25 26.54 -1.29 10.22
C VAL A 25 25.24 -2.00 10.59
N GLY A 26 25.10 -2.37 11.87
CA GLY A 26 23.86 -2.96 12.39
C GLY A 26 22.69 -1.97 12.38
N TYR A 27 21.58 -2.35 11.74
CA TYR A 27 20.35 -1.57 11.69
C TYR A 27 19.10 -2.44 11.90
N GLU A 28 18.05 -1.82 12.42
CA GLU A 28 16.69 -2.36 12.50
C GLU A 28 15.88 -1.88 11.28
N LEU A 29 15.14 -2.79 10.62
CA LEU A 29 14.29 -2.44 9.47
C LEU A 29 12.94 -1.89 9.92
N VAL A 30 12.78 -0.58 9.92
CA VAL A 30 11.49 0.06 10.17
C VAL A 30 10.70 0.11 8.86
N ARG A 31 9.47 -0.40 8.86
CA ARG A 31 8.58 -0.29 7.69
C ARG A 31 7.87 1.06 7.72
N ARG A 32 7.85 1.80 6.60
CA ARG A 32 7.13 3.08 6.53
C ARG A 32 5.64 2.88 6.25
N THR A 33 4.83 3.81 6.74
CA THR A 33 3.36 3.86 6.57
C THR A 33 2.93 4.16 5.13
N TRP A 34 3.78 4.81 4.33
CA TRP A 34 3.46 5.30 2.99
C TRP A 34 4.56 4.94 1.99
N LEU A 35 4.20 4.75 0.72
CA LEU A 35 5.05 4.19 -0.33
C LEU A 35 6.32 5.02 -0.61
N ALA A 36 6.21 6.35 -0.53
CA ALA A 36 7.32 7.25 -0.84
C ALA A 36 8.08 7.80 0.40
N GLY A 37 7.61 7.59 1.63
CA GLY A 37 8.21 8.26 2.78
C GLY A 37 7.45 8.15 4.11
N ALA A 38 7.71 9.09 5.02
CA ALA A 38 6.98 9.20 6.30
C ALA A 38 5.56 9.76 6.13
N THR A 39 5.27 10.41 5.01
CA THR A 39 4.00 11.08 4.72
C THR A 39 3.36 10.52 3.47
N MET A 40 2.03 10.52 3.42
CA MET A 40 1.26 10.17 2.22
C MET A 40 1.68 11.08 1.06
N SER A 41 1.76 10.51 -0.14
CA SER A 41 2.25 11.17 -1.34
C SER A 41 1.34 10.87 -2.54
N LEU A 42 1.64 11.50 -3.69
CA LEU A 42 1.00 11.12 -4.96
C LEU A 42 1.23 9.65 -5.31
N ALA A 43 2.37 9.05 -4.94
CA ALA A 43 2.62 7.64 -5.20
C ALA A 43 1.60 6.72 -4.50
N ASP A 44 1.17 7.08 -3.29
CA ASP A 44 0.15 6.35 -2.56
C ASP A 44 -1.22 6.45 -3.24
N LEU A 45 -1.61 7.67 -3.65
CA LEU A 45 -2.87 7.92 -4.35
C LEU A 45 -2.92 7.25 -5.73
N THR A 46 -1.83 7.31 -6.50
CA THR A 46 -1.72 6.64 -7.80
C THR A 46 -1.80 5.11 -7.64
N ALA A 47 -1.10 4.53 -6.67
CA ALA A 47 -1.19 3.09 -6.42
C ALA A 47 -2.60 2.69 -5.97
N ALA A 48 -3.23 3.45 -5.06
CA ALA A 48 -4.58 3.20 -4.58
C ALA A 48 -5.61 3.22 -5.71
N ALA A 49 -5.51 4.16 -6.66
CA ALA A 49 -6.45 4.27 -7.79
C ALA A 49 -6.33 3.11 -8.79
N HIS A 50 -5.12 2.56 -9.00
CA HIS A 50 -4.96 1.35 -9.82
C HIS A 50 -5.49 0.11 -9.10
N ILE A 51 -5.21 0.01 -7.80
CA ILE A 51 -5.67 -1.09 -6.95
C ILE A 51 -7.20 -1.06 -6.82
N SER A 52 -7.85 0.10 -6.73
CA SER A 52 -9.32 0.17 -6.63
C SER A 52 -10.03 -0.39 -7.86
N VAL A 53 -9.51 -0.18 -9.06
CA VAL A 53 -10.08 -0.78 -10.28
C VAL A 53 -9.90 -2.31 -10.27
N ALA A 54 -8.72 -2.82 -9.89
CA ALA A 54 -8.48 -4.25 -9.81
C ALA A 54 -9.29 -4.94 -8.69
N ASP A 55 -9.50 -4.26 -7.56
CA ASP A 55 -10.33 -4.71 -6.42
C ASP A 55 -11.83 -4.69 -6.78
N TYR A 56 -12.29 -3.65 -7.51
CA TYR A 56 -13.66 -3.59 -8.06
C TYR A 56 -13.96 -4.77 -8.98
N LEU A 57 -12.98 -5.21 -9.76
CA LEU A 57 -13.09 -6.37 -10.65
C LEU A 57 -12.92 -7.72 -9.93
N GLY A 58 -12.68 -7.73 -8.61
CA GLY A 58 -12.40 -8.95 -7.84
C GLY A 58 -11.10 -9.66 -8.24
N GLY A 59 -10.17 -8.94 -8.87
CA GLY A 59 -8.93 -9.49 -9.42
C GLY A 59 -7.77 -9.60 -8.42
N ILE A 60 -8.00 -9.27 -7.14
CA ILE A 60 -6.97 -9.27 -6.09
C ILE A 60 -7.33 -10.32 -5.03
N ASP A 61 -6.46 -11.30 -4.86
CA ASP A 61 -6.42 -12.11 -3.63
C ASP A 61 -5.61 -11.37 -2.57
N TRP A 62 -6.26 -11.01 -1.47
CA TRP A 62 -5.65 -10.30 -0.34
C TRP A 62 -4.97 -11.25 0.66
N THR A 63 -5.14 -12.57 0.50
CA THR A 63 -4.61 -13.60 1.40
C THR A 63 -3.08 -13.53 1.50
N GLY A 64 -2.55 -13.41 2.73
CA GLY A 64 -1.11 -13.31 2.97
C GLY A 64 -0.49 -11.95 2.63
N HIS A 65 -1.29 -10.97 2.21
CA HIS A 65 -0.85 -9.62 1.86
C HIS A 65 -1.22 -8.57 2.93
N GLU A 66 -1.33 -8.99 4.19
CA GLU A 66 -1.77 -8.19 5.36
C GLU A 66 -1.21 -6.76 5.44
N GLN A 67 0.08 -6.56 5.10
CA GLN A 67 0.66 -5.22 5.12
C GLN A 67 0.10 -4.31 4.02
N THR A 68 -0.05 -4.81 2.80
CA THR A 68 -0.64 -4.06 1.68
C THR A 68 -2.12 -3.81 1.95
N LYS A 69 -2.80 -4.84 2.50
CA LYS A 69 -4.19 -4.79 2.93
C LYS A 69 -4.43 -3.66 3.94
N GLY A 70 -3.64 -3.59 5.02
CA GLY A 70 -3.73 -2.52 6.02
C GLY A 70 -3.39 -1.12 5.48
N TRP A 71 -2.39 -0.98 4.60
CA TRP A 71 -2.10 0.29 3.92
C TRP A 71 -3.28 0.74 3.03
N TYR A 72 -3.89 -0.19 2.29
CA TYR A 72 -4.99 0.11 1.38
C TYR A 72 -6.31 0.38 2.11
N SER A 73 -6.62 -0.35 3.19
CA SER A 73 -7.71 -0.04 4.13
C SER A 73 -7.59 1.39 4.69
N GLY A 74 -6.39 1.79 5.11
CA GLY A 74 -6.10 3.16 5.56
C GLY A 74 -6.31 4.25 4.48
N LEU A 75 -6.25 3.88 3.20
CA LEU A 75 -6.58 4.75 2.05
C LEU A 75 -8.08 4.75 1.73
N LYS A 76 -8.73 3.57 1.67
CA LYS A 76 -10.19 3.42 1.50
C LYS A 76 -10.97 4.19 2.56
N SER A 77 -10.48 4.21 3.80
CA SER A 77 -11.10 4.90 4.94
C SER A 77 -11.15 6.43 4.80
N ARG A 78 -10.43 7.02 3.84
CA ARG A 78 -10.33 8.49 3.70
C ARG A 78 -11.57 9.08 3.03
N PRO A 79 -12.02 10.30 3.43
CA PRO A 79 -13.18 10.96 2.80
C PRO A 79 -13.04 11.12 1.27
N SER A 80 -11.83 11.29 0.75
CA SER A 80 -11.53 11.39 -0.68
C SER A 80 -11.73 10.09 -1.46
N PHE A 81 -11.78 8.94 -0.80
CA PHE A 81 -11.93 7.63 -1.43
C PHE A 81 -13.40 7.17 -1.52
N ARG A 82 -14.26 7.68 -0.63
CA ARG A 82 -15.71 7.40 -0.60
C ARG A 82 -16.43 7.50 -1.95
N PRO A 83 -16.24 8.53 -2.81
CA PRO A 83 -16.90 8.55 -4.12
C PRO A 83 -16.49 7.36 -5.00
N LEU A 84 -15.22 6.97 -5.00
CA LEU A 84 -14.69 5.85 -5.79
C LEU A 84 -15.22 4.48 -5.31
N LEU A 85 -15.57 4.37 -4.04
CA LEU A 85 -16.19 3.16 -3.48
C LEU A 85 -17.69 3.08 -3.84
N ALA A 86 -18.38 4.23 -3.85
CA ALA A 86 -19.79 4.33 -4.20
C ALA A 86 -20.07 4.23 -5.71
N GLU A 87 -19.05 4.42 -6.56
CA GLU A 87 -19.18 4.25 -8.02
C GLU A 87 -19.63 2.84 -8.39
N ARG A 88 -20.41 2.74 -9.47
CA ARG A 88 -20.94 1.49 -10.01
C ARG A 88 -20.95 1.51 -11.52
N MET A 89 -20.84 0.32 -12.09
CA MET A 89 -21.00 0.05 -13.51
C MET A 89 -22.21 -0.85 -13.74
N GLU A 90 -22.97 -0.60 -14.80
CA GLU A 90 -24.23 -1.29 -15.11
C GLU A 90 -24.06 -2.79 -15.37
N ILE A 91 -22.92 -3.19 -15.95
CA ILE A 91 -22.62 -4.58 -16.38
C ILE A 91 -21.73 -5.32 -15.37
N VAL A 92 -21.03 -4.60 -14.48
CA VAL A 92 -20.00 -5.16 -13.61
C VAL A 92 -20.31 -4.86 -12.15
N THR A 93 -20.72 -5.90 -11.43
CA THR A 93 -20.96 -5.87 -9.98
C THR A 93 -19.66 -6.14 -9.22
N PRO A 94 -19.25 -5.28 -8.28
CA PRO A 94 -18.03 -5.50 -7.51
C PRO A 94 -18.23 -6.57 -6.42
N PRO A 95 -17.14 -7.14 -5.87
CA PRO A 95 -17.21 -8.01 -4.70
C PRO A 95 -17.92 -7.33 -3.52
N LYS A 96 -18.60 -8.12 -2.69
CA LYS A 96 -19.34 -7.61 -1.51
C LYS A 96 -18.48 -6.81 -0.54
N TYR A 97 -17.18 -7.10 -0.49
CA TYR A 97 -16.21 -6.43 0.38
C TYR A 97 -15.57 -5.17 -0.24
N TYR A 98 -15.91 -4.82 -1.50
CA TYR A 98 -15.24 -3.69 -2.20
C TYR A 98 -15.41 -2.35 -1.45
N GLU A 99 -16.62 -2.06 -0.97
CA GLU A 99 -16.91 -0.86 -0.18
C GLU A 99 -16.47 -0.98 1.29
N ASP A 100 -16.18 -2.19 1.75
CA ASP A 100 -15.74 -2.44 3.11
C ASP A 100 -14.31 -1.90 3.28
N VAL A 101 -14.06 -1.28 4.43
CA VAL A 101 -12.74 -0.79 4.84
C VAL A 101 -12.00 -1.83 5.69
N ASP A 102 -12.74 -2.77 6.29
CA ASP A 102 -12.25 -3.86 7.15
C ASP A 102 -12.34 -5.24 6.45
N PHE A 103 -12.47 -5.24 5.11
CA PHE A 103 -12.31 -6.40 4.21
C PHE A 103 -11.05 -7.21 4.52
#